data_AF-A0A7X6PHD6-F1
#
_entry.id   AF-A0A7X6PHD6-F1
#
_cell.length_a   1.000
_cell.length_b   1.000
_cell.length_c   1.000
_cell.angle_alpha   90.00
_cell.angle_beta   90.00
_cell.angle_gamma   90.00
#
_symmetry.space_group_name_H-M   'P 1'
#
loop_
_entity.id
_entity.type
_entity.pdbx_description
1 polymer ?
#
loop_
_entity_poly.entity_id
_entity_poly.type
_entity_poly.pdbx_seq_one_letter_code
_entity_poly.pdbx_strand_id
1 'polypeptide(L)' 'MDIHSLIKMLNDIAAFYQTMPDTAKAIENMAKHIRSFWDPRMRDEVKTYLENHTDGKSSEGEMSDFSLKAYHYMLKNLS' A
#
# COMPACT_ATOMS: atom_id res chain seq x y z
N MET A 1 2.06 -13.86 -3.62
CA MET A 1 0.85 -14.13 -2.80
C MET A 1 -0.33 -13.83 -3.71
N ASP A 2 -1.59 -14.07 -3.36
CA ASP A 2 -2.66 -13.52 -4.20
C ASP A 2 -2.86 -12.02 -3.91
N ILE A 3 -3.31 -11.27 -4.91
CA ILE A 3 -3.48 -9.82 -4.81
C ILE A 3 -4.57 -9.43 -3.80
N HIS A 4 -5.61 -10.24 -3.64
CA HIS A 4 -6.67 -10.02 -2.65
C HIS A 4 -6.10 -9.98 -1.22
N SER A 5 -5.26 -10.96 -0.87
CA SER A 5 -4.56 -11.02 0.41
C SER A 5 -3.61 -9.83 0.62
N LEU A 6 -2.90 -9.39 -0.43
CA LEU A 6 -2.03 -8.22 -0.38
C LEU A 6 -2.81 -6.92 -0.12
N ILE A 7 -3.94 -6.72 -0.81
CA ILE A 7 -4.83 -5.56 -0.61
C ILE A 7 -5.34 -5.54 0.84
N LYS A 8 -5.78 -6.70 1.35
CA LYS A 8 -6.22 -6.82 2.74
C LYS A 8 -5.11 -6.42 3.72
N MET A 9 -3.90 -6.96 3.55
CA MET A 9 -2.77 -6.59 4.40
C MET A 9 -2.43 -5.09 4.34
N LEU A 10 -2.47 -4.48 3.15
CA LEU A 10 -2.25 -3.03 3.01
C LEU A 10 -3.30 -2.22 3.77
N ASN A 11 -4.55 -2.66 3.76
CA ASN A 11 -5.62 -1.99 4.49
C ASN A 11 -5.50 -2.19 6.01
N ASP A 12 -5.12 -3.38 6.46
CA ASP A 12 -4.88 -3.68 7.87
C ASP A 12 -3.71 -2.82 8.42
N ILE A 13 -2.62 -2.70 7.65
CA ILE A 13 -1.48 -1.84 8.00
C ILE A 13 -1.91 -0.36 8.00
N ALA A 14 -2.70 0.07 7.01
CA ALA A 14 -3.20 1.45 6.95
C ALA A 14 -4.04 1.79 8.18
N ALA A 15 -4.93 0.89 8.63
CA ALA A 15 -5.77 1.12 9.81
C ALA A 15 -4.93 1.41 11.06
N PHE A 16 -3.76 0.76 11.21
CA PHE A 16 -2.82 1.06 12.28
C PHE A 16 -2.22 2.47 12.15
N TYR A 17 -1.65 2.81 10.99
CA TYR A 17 -0.97 4.10 10.78
C TYR A 17 -1.94 5.29 10.75
N GLN A 18 -3.21 5.09 10.37
CA GLN A 18 -4.24 6.13 10.39
C GLN A 18 -4.54 6.68 11.79
N THR A 19 -4.18 5.95 12.85
CA THR A 19 -4.33 6.42 14.24
C THR A 19 -3.32 7.51 14.63
N MET A 20 -2.28 7.73 13.81
CA MET A 20 -1.28 8.75 14.08
C MET A 20 -1.81 10.17 13.80
N PRO A 21 -1.47 11.16 14.64
CA PRO A 21 -1.98 12.53 14.50
C PRO A 21 -1.46 13.25 13.26
N ASP A 22 -0.22 12.96 12.83
CA ASP A 22 0.38 13.52 11.62
C ASP A 22 0.18 12.55 10.45
N THR A 23 -0.80 12.85 9.61
CA THR A 23 -1.14 12.02 8.44
C THR A 23 0.00 11.93 7.43
N ALA A 24 0.74 13.02 7.20
CA ALA A 24 1.84 13.00 6.22
C ALA A 24 2.97 12.11 6.71
N LYS A 25 3.31 12.21 8.01
CA LYS A 25 4.30 11.34 8.62
C LYS A 25 3.86 9.88 8.67
N ALA A 26 2.57 9.65 8.90
CA ALA A 26 1.99 8.31 8.91
C ALA A 26 2.10 7.62 7.53
N ILE A 27 1.80 8.34 6.45
CA ILE A 27 1.97 7.86 5.06
C ILE A 27 3.43 7.50 4.78
N GLU A 28 4.38 8.38 5.14
CA GLU A 28 5.81 8.11 4.98
C GLU A 28 6.26 6.87 5.77
N ASN A 29 5.82 6.75 7.02
CA ASN A 29 6.19 5.63 7.89
C ASN A 29 5.61 4.31 7.38
N MET A 30 4.35 4.31 6.93
CA MET A 30 3.74 3.13 6.31
C MET A 30 4.48 2.72 5.03
N ALA A 31 4.82 3.69 4.16
CA ALA A 31 5.58 3.43 2.95
C ALA A 31 6.95 2.78 3.25
N LYS A 32 7.64 3.26 4.28
CA LYS A 32 8.90 2.66 4.76
C LYS A 32 8.67 1.25 5.30
N HIS A 33 7.60 1.03 6.09
CA HIS A 33 7.25 -0.28 6.60
C HIS A 33 7.04 -1.29 5.47
N ILE A 34 6.24 -0.96 4.46
CA ILE A 34 6.02 -1.83 3.29
C ILE A 34 7.36 -2.16 2.63
N ARG A 35 8.20 -1.16 2.33
CA ARG A 35 9.51 -1.38 1.71
C ARG A 35 10.43 -2.29 2.53
N SER A 36 10.46 -2.10 3.84
CA SER A 36 11.39 -2.81 4.74
C SER A 36 10.98 -4.25 5.02
N PHE A 37 9.68 -4.54 5.08
CA PHE A 37 9.19 -5.84 5.54
C PHE A 37 8.60 -6.71 4.43
N TRP A 38 8.22 -6.14 3.29
CA TRP A 38 7.64 -6.92 2.18
C TRP A 38 8.72 -7.41 1.22
N ASP A 39 8.61 -8.69 0.83
CA ASP A 39 9.41 -9.28 -0.24
C ASP A 39 9.27 -8.43 -1.52
N PRO A 40 10.37 -8.18 -2.27
CA PRO A 40 10.30 -7.44 -3.54
C PRO A 40 9.18 -7.91 -4.48
N ARG A 41 8.93 -9.22 -4.57
CA ARG A 41 7.88 -9.80 -5.42
C ARG A 41 6.48 -9.39 -4.99
N MET A 42 6.22 -9.27 -3.69
CA MET A 42 4.93 -8.77 -3.19
C MET A 42 4.69 -7.32 -3.61
N ARG A 43 5.75 -6.51 -3.61
CA ARG A 43 5.68 -5.11 -4.07
C ARG A 43 5.48 -5.04 -5.59
N ASP A 44 6.13 -5.90 -6.35
CA ASP A 44 5.94 -5.97 -7.80
C ASP A 44 4.52 -6.44 -8.17
N GLU A 45 3.94 -7.39 -7.43
CA GLU A 45 2.55 -7.83 -7.59
C GLU A 45 1.56 -6.66 -7.40
N VAL A 46 1.69 -5.89 -6.31
CA VAL A 46 0.83 -4.71 -6.06
C VAL A 46 1.06 -3.61 -7.09
N LYS A 47 2.31 -3.39 -7.51
CA LYS A 47 2.62 -2.41 -8.56
C LYS A 47 1.90 -2.78 -9.86
N THR A 48 2.02 -4.04 -10.30
CA THR A 48 1.37 -4.56 -11.51
C THR A 48 -0.15 -4.45 -11.41
N TYR A 49 -0.72 -4.70 -10.23
CA TYR A 49 -2.14 -4.48 -9.98
C TYR A 49 -2.56 -3.02 -10.21
N LEU A 50 -1.82 -2.07 -9.65
CA LEU A 50 -2.10 -0.63 -9.76
C LEU A 50 -1.87 -0.05 -11.15
N GLU A 51 -1.02 -0.67 -11.98
CA GLU A 51 -0.89 -0.31 -13.40
C GLU A 51 -2.17 -0.60 -14.19
N ASN A 52 -2.94 -1.62 -13.78
CA ASN A 52 -4.21 -1.98 -14.41
C ASN A 52 -5.44 -1.36 -13.70
N HIS A 53 -5.31 -1.04 -12.42
CA HIS A 53 -6.38 -0.50 -11.56
C HIS A 53 -5.89 0.74 -10.81
N THR A 54 -5.83 1.87 -11.52
CA THR A 54 -5.21 3.11 -11.00
C THR A 54 -5.93 3.71 -9.80
N ASP A 55 -7.21 3.39 -9.59
CA ASP A 55 -8.00 3.79 -8.41
C ASP A 55 -7.87 2.79 -7.24
N GLY A 56 -7.10 1.71 -7.42
CA GLY A 56 -6.90 0.66 -6.43
C GLY A 56 -8.09 -0.28 -6.26
N LYS A 57 -9.07 -0.27 -7.19
CA LYS A 57 -10.31 -1.03 -7.08
C LYS A 57 -10.44 -2.08 -8.18
N SER A 58 -10.90 -3.27 -7.80
CA SER A 58 -11.19 -4.37 -8.73
C SER A 58 -12.18 -5.35 -8.11
N SER A 59 -12.53 -6.42 -8.85
CA SER A 59 -13.25 -7.56 -8.28
C SER A 59 -12.50 -8.28 -7.15
N GLU A 60 -11.17 -8.16 -7.14
CA GLU A 60 -10.30 -8.80 -6.14
C GLU A 60 -10.22 -7.98 -4.84
N GLY A 61 -10.61 -6.70 -4.85
CA GLY A 61 -10.64 -5.88 -3.65
C GLY A 61 -10.45 -4.39 -3.91
N GLU A 62 -10.54 -3.62 -2.83
CA GLU A 62 -10.39 -2.17 -2.83
C GLU A 62 -9.32 -1.76 -1.82
N MET A 63 -8.29 -1.06 -2.29
CA MET A 63 -7.34 -0.39 -1.43
C MET A 63 -7.99 0.85 -0.81
N SER A 64 -7.81 1.05 0.50
CA SER A 64 -8.20 2.30 1.12
C SER A 64 -7.42 3.48 0.53
N ASP A 65 -8.00 4.68 0.56
CA ASP A 65 -7.30 5.91 0.13
C ASP A 65 -5.93 6.08 0.80
N PHE A 66 -5.82 5.68 2.07
CA PHE A 66 -4.57 5.77 2.82
C PHE A 66 -3.53 4.76 2.32
N SER A 67 -3.94 3.51 2.09
CA SER A 67 -3.10 2.46 1.52
C SER A 67 -2.60 2.87 0.14
N LEU A 68 -3.48 3.40 -0.71
CA LEU A 68 -3.13 3.85 -2.06
C LEU A 68 -2.12 5.01 -2.02
N LYS A 69 -2.34 6.01 -1.17
CA LYS A 69 -1.41 7.13 -0.98
C LYS A 69 -0.04 6.67 -0.45
N ALA A 70 -0.01 5.79 0.56
CA ALA A 70 1.23 5.25 1.10
C ALA A 70 2.00 4.43 0.06
N TYR A 71 1.30 3.62 -0.74
CA TYR A 71 1.94 2.83 -1.78
C TYR A 71 2.53 3.71 -2.89
N HIS A 72 1.78 4.71 -3.38
CA HIS A 72 2.32 5.68 -4.34
C HIS A 72 3.47 6.50 -3.77
N TYR A 73 3.41 6.88 -2.49
CA TYR A 73 4.53 7.54 -1.82
C TYR A 73 5.78 6.66 -1.86
N MET A 74 5.65 5.36 -1.56
CA MET A 74 6.75 4.40 -1.63
C MET A 74 7.35 4.33 -3.04
N LEU A 75 6.52 4.16 -4.07
CA LEU A 75 6.98 4.06 -5.46
C LEU A 75 7.72 5.32 -5.93
N LYS A 76 7.27 6.50 -5.51
CA LYS A 76 7.86 7.78 -5.91
C LYS A 76 9.15 8.13 -5.16
N ASN A 77 9.25 7.79 -3.88
CA ASN A 77 10.29 8.33 -2.99
C ASN A 77 11.27 7.28 -2.47
N LEU A 78 10.94 5.99 -2.56
CA LEU A 78 11.67 4.92 -1.90
C LEU A 78 12.01 3.76 -2.84
N SER A 79 12.06 3.97 -4.16
CA SER A 79 12.53 2.95 -5.12
C SER A 79 13.99 2.61 -4.81
#